data_AF-A0A966LLT6-F1
#
_entry.id   AF-A0A966LLT6-F1
#
_cell.length_a   1.000
_cell.length_b   1.000
_cell.length_c   1.000
_cell.angle_alpha   90.00
_cell.angle_beta   90.00
_cell.angle_gamma   90.00
#
_symmetry.space_group_name_H-M   'P 1'
#
loop_
_entity.id
_entity.type
_entity.pdbx_description
1 polymer ?
#
loop_
_entity_poly.entity_id
_entity_poly.type
_entity_poly.pdbx_seq_one_letter_code
_entity_poly.pdbx_strand_id
1 'polypeptide(L)'
;MINTTLKIPFTFYSDLAKQHRFRPQHRGMEPFGLPCPQDALLPFQIKTEITDHFGGANAWKLFDIDGYAVLDLTAQIATLIETKTTTDGNVYFTYKGNPLGDITLPAGFYYVVFTADMAISPGSPLLTNWYSEVLEIKEVTDMVKLEWWNESDIDPLLYQTGYKNRIYLDTYTEAMPPNLIQEGENNGEGEFVPSFHRVVYKHKFEAFIPDYLQDAMAMLPIHDHVRITENGDSALIYQLKVTPDYGENYIGTCRLEFELSNKYMKTSCPKNISLAS
;
A
#
# COMPACT_ATOMS: atom_id res chain seq x y z
N MET A 1 -16.35 -13.91 13.84
CA MET A 1 -15.15 -14.60 13.36
C MET A 1 -14.04 -13.55 13.29
N ILE A 2 -12.91 -13.73 13.97
CA ILE A 2 -11.80 -12.77 13.91
C ILE A 2 -11.17 -12.93 12.52
N ASN A 3 -11.28 -11.90 11.68
CA ASN A 3 -10.92 -11.99 10.26
C ASN A 3 -9.43 -11.65 10.06
N THR A 4 -8.60 -12.68 9.91
CA THR A 4 -7.14 -12.63 9.63
C THR A 4 -6.84 -12.55 8.13
N THR A 5 -7.56 -11.71 7.40
CA THR A 5 -7.26 -11.39 5.99
C THR A 5 -6.12 -10.39 5.88
N LEU A 6 -5.35 -10.49 4.79
CA LEU A 6 -4.36 -9.50 4.42
C LEU A 6 -5.01 -8.11 4.37
N LYS A 7 -4.38 -7.14 5.02
CA LYS A 7 -4.86 -5.75 5.09
C LYS A 7 -4.25 -4.95 3.96
N ILE A 8 -5.09 -4.14 3.32
CA ILE A 8 -4.73 -3.31 2.16
C ILE A 8 -4.73 -1.84 2.57
N PRO A 9 -3.82 -1.01 2.02
CA PRO A 9 -3.66 0.36 2.51
C PRO A 9 -4.83 1.26 2.08
N PHE A 10 -5.34 1.07 0.87
CA PHE A 10 -6.52 1.76 0.37
C PHE A 10 -7.71 0.81 0.40
N THR A 11 -8.44 0.83 1.53
CA THR A 11 -9.51 -0.12 1.81
C THR A 11 -10.84 0.31 1.22
N PHE A 12 -11.67 -0.65 0.82
CA PHE A 12 -13.06 -0.45 0.43
C PHE A 12 -14.01 -1.19 1.38
N TYR A 13 -15.12 -0.55 1.70
CA TYR A 13 -16.14 -1.01 2.63
C TYR A 13 -17.47 -1.28 1.93
N SER A 14 -18.22 -2.25 2.42
CA SER A 14 -19.60 -2.51 1.98
C SER A 14 -20.60 -1.43 2.41
N ASP A 15 -20.21 -0.59 3.37
CA ASP A 15 -21.05 0.43 3.99
C ASP A 15 -20.16 1.63 4.31
N LEU A 16 -20.61 2.81 3.91
CA LEU A 16 -19.94 4.08 4.15
C LEU A 16 -19.66 4.30 5.64
N ALA A 17 -20.58 3.88 6.52
CA ALA A 17 -20.46 4.04 7.96
C ALA A 17 -19.30 3.25 8.60
N LYS A 18 -18.63 2.37 7.83
CA LYS A 18 -17.44 1.62 8.28
C LYS A 18 -16.12 2.34 8.07
N GLN A 19 -16.11 3.46 7.35
CA GLN A 19 -14.92 4.30 7.23
C GLN A 19 -14.40 4.72 8.61
N HIS A 20 -13.09 4.89 8.71
CA HIS A 20 -12.41 5.26 9.94
C HIS A 20 -12.97 6.54 10.57
N ARG A 21 -13.36 7.53 9.76
CA ARG A 21 -13.95 8.81 10.21
C ARG A 21 -15.27 8.68 10.99
N PHE A 22 -16.04 7.61 10.79
CA PHE A 22 -17.33 7.43 11.47
C PHE A 22 -17.22 6.68 12.81
N ARG A 23 -16.02 6.24 13.19
CA ARG A 23 -15.81 5.59 14.48
C ARG A 23 -16.13 6.56 15.63
N PRO A 24 -16.74 6.09 16.73
CA PRO A 24 -17.16 6.94 17.83
C PRO A 24 -16.06 7.85 18.39
N GLN A 25 -14.82 7.36 18.40
CA GLN A 25 -13.63 8.03 18.93
C GLN A 25 -13.13 9.18 18.03
N HIS A 26 -13.53 9.23 16.76
CA HIS A 26 -13.14 10.30 15.82
C HIS A 26 -14.26 11.32 15.59
N ARG A 27 -15.36 11.23 16.34
CA ARG A 27 -16.46 12.20 16.20
C ARG A 27 -15.96 13.61 16.51
N GLY A 28 -16.04 14.49 15.51
CA GLY A 28 -15.60 15.88 15.62
C GLY A 28 -14.11 16.10 15.36
N MET A 29 -13.37 15.07 14.98
CA MET A 29 -12.00 15.19 14.46
C MET A 29 -12.03 15.32 12.93
N GLU A 30 -11.03 16.00 12.38
CA GLU A 30 -10.82 16.01 10.93
C GLU A 30 -10.49 14.58 10.45
N PRO A 31 -11.08 14.10 9.35
CA PRO A 31 -10.80 12.78 8.84
C PRO A 31 -9.34 12.69 8.37
N PHE A 32 -8.68 11.56 8.65
CA PHE A 32 -7.41 11.26 8.03
C PHE A 32 -7.64 10.95 6.54
N GLY A 33 -7.08 11.75 5.65
CA GLY A 33 -7.12 11.50 4.21
C GLY A 33 -5.79 10.89 3.73
N LEU A 34 -5.89 9.76 3.02
CA LEU A 34 -4.72 9.15 2.39
C LEU A 34 -4.22 10.08 1.26
N PRO A 35 -2.97 10.57 1.32
CA PRO A 35 -2.44 11.45 0.29
C PRO A 35 -2.48 10.79 -1.09
N CYS A 36 -2.99 11.52 -2.06
CA CYS A 36 -3.26 11.03 -3.40
C CYS A 36 -2.93 12.12 -4.43
N PRO A 37 -2.24 11.78 -5.53
CA PRO A 37 -1.86 12.76 -6.54
C PRO A 37 -3.09 13.29 -7.30
N GLN A 38 -2.93 14.42 -7.98
CA GLN A 38 -4.01 15.06 -8.73
C GLN A 38 -4.33 14.39 -10.07
N ASP A 39 -3.44 13.55 -10.61
CA ASP A 39 -3.58 12.93 -11.93
C ASP A 39 -4.03 11.46 -11.88
N ALA A 40 -4.05 10.84 -10.69
CA ALA A 40 -4.40 9.45 -10.49
C ALA A 40 -5.05 9.21 -9.13
N LEU A 41 -5.89 8.18 -9.01
CA LEU A 41 -6.32 7.67 -7.71
C LEU A 41 -5.31 6.65 -7.17
N LEU A 42 -5.38 6.37 -5.86
CA LEU A 42 -4.61 5.26 -5.30
C LEU A 42 -5.05 3.92 -5.94
N PRO A 43 -4.11 2.99 -6.18
CA PRO A 43 -4.45 1.68 -6.73
C PRO A 43 -5.36 0.93 -5.75
N PHE A 44 -6.31 0.19 -6.30
CA PHE A 44 -7.19 -0.66 -5.51
C PHE A 44 -7.50 -1.96 -6.23
N GLN A 45 -7.85 -2.97 -5.43
CA GLN A 45 -8.44 -4.19 -5.92
C GLN A 45 -9.62 -4.59 -5.04
N ILE A 46 -10.77 -4.82 -5.65
CA ILE A 46 -11.98 -5.26 -4.96
C ILE A 46 -12.22 -6.72 -5.36
N LYS A 47 -12.07 -7.61 -4.38
CA LYS A 47 -12.46 -9.02 -4.48
C LYS A 47 -13.95 -9.16 -4.10
N THR A 48 -14.70 -9.87 -4.91
CA THR A 48 -16.08 -10.25 -4.63
C THR A 48 -16.37 -11.64 -5.21
N GLU A 49 -17.50 -12.24 -4.87
CA GLU A 49 -17.90 -13.57 -5.34
C GLU A 49 -19.07 -13.41 -6.32
N ILE A 50 -19.02 -14.14 -7.44
CA ILE A 50 -20.18 -14.29 -8.32
C ILE A 50 -21.14 -15.26 -7.65
N THR A 51 -22.34 -14.78 -7.35
CA THR A 51 -23.41 -15.64 -6.83
C THR A 51 -24.12 -16.40 -7.94
N ASP A 52 -24.44 -15.76 -9.07
CA ASP A 52 -25.08 -16.44 -10.23
C ASP A 52 -24.81 -15.74 -11.58
N HIS A 53 -25.05 -14.43 -11.67
CA HIS A 53 -24.79 -13.63 -12.86
C HIS A 53 -23.83 -12.47 -12.55
N PHE A 54 -23.05 -12.06 -13.54
CA PHE A 54 -22.09 -10.99 -13.41
C PHE A 54 -22.26 -9.98 -14.54
N GLY A 55 -22.79 -8.81 -14.20
CA GLY A 55 -23.05 -7.72 -15.16
C GLY A 55 -21.86 -6.77 -15.33
N GLY A 56 -20.80 -6.92 -14.53
CA GLY A 56 -19.59 -6.10 -14.62
C GLY A 56 -19.62 -4.83 -13.78
N ALA A 57 -18.55 -4.05 -13.90
CA ALA A 57 -18.44 -2.74 -13.27
C ALA A 57 -19.38 -1.73 -13.97
N ASN A 58 -20.16 -1.01 -13.16
CA ASN A 58 -21.23 -0.13 -13.63
C ASN A 58 -20.95 1.36 -13.41
N ALA A 59 -20.35 1.71 -12.27
CA ALA A 59 -20.06 3.10 -11.96
C ALA A 59 -18.78 3.23 -11.14
N TRP A 60 -18.06 4.32 -11.39
CA TRP A 60 -16.90 4.71 -10.62
C TRP A 60 -16.98 6.22 -10.42
N LYS A 61 -17.20 6.66 -9.18
CA LYS A 61 -17.51 8.05 -8.87
C LYS A 61 -16.73 8.55 -7.67
N LEU A 62 -16.41 9.83 -7.68
CA LEU A 62 -15.78 10.53 -6.58
C LEU A 62 -16.82 11.40 -5.87
N PHE A 63 -16.84 11.33 -4.55
CA PHE A 63 -17.70 12.13 -3.69
C PHE A 63 -16.85 12.94 -2.73
N ASP A 64 -17.29 14.16 -2.41
CA ASP A 64 -16.69 14.92 -1.32
C ASP A 64 -17.06 14.32 0.05
N ILE A 65 -16.46 14.86 1.11
CA ILE A 65 -16.66 14.40 2.48
C ILE A 65 -18.13 14.53 2.93
N ASP A 66 -18.88 15.47 2.36
CA ASP A 66 -20.29 15.75 2.70
C ASP A 66 -21.27 14.86 1.92
N GLY A 67 -20.77 14.07 0.97
CA GLY A 67 -21.55 13.10 0.20
C GLY A 67 -22.13 13.65 -1.09
N TYR A 68 -21.64 14.80 -1.58
CA TYR A 68 -21.99 15.29 -2.92
C TYR A 68 -21.09 14.64 -3.97
N ALA A 69 -21.69 14.24 -5.10
CA ALA A 69 -20.93 13.70 -6.22
C ALA A 69 -20.14 14.82 -6.91
N VAL A 70 -18.84 14.61 -7.05
CA VAL A 70 -17.90 15.62 -7.58
C VAL A 70 -17.43 15.25 -8.99
N LEU A 71 -17.17 13.96 -9.23
CA LEU A 71 -16.64 13.50 -10.51
C LEU A 71 -17.19 12.12 -10.87
N ASP A 72 -17.51 11.92 -12.14
CA ASP A 72 -17.94 10.64 -12.69
C ASP A 72 -16.85 10.06 -13.59
N LEU A 73 -16.21 8.98 -13.12
CA LEU A 73 -15.14 8.25 -13.80
C LEU A 73 -15.67 6.99 -14.52
N THR A 74 -16.99 6.83 -14.66
CA THR A 74 -17.59 5.63 -15.24
C THR A 74 -17.08 5.34 -16.66
N ALA A 75 -16.81 6.38 -17.47
CA ALA A 75 -16.24 6.21 -18.80
C ALA A 75 -14.83 5.59 -18.79
N GLN A 76 -14.07 5.76 -17.70
CA GLN A 76 -12.72 5.23 -17.55
C GLN A 76 -12.69 3.76 -17.13
N ILE A 77 -13.82 3.16 -16.75
CA ILE A 77 -13.89 1.75 -16.37
C ILE A 77 -13.39 0.86 -17.51
N ALA A 78 -13.82 1.12 -18.74
CA ALA A 78 -13.50 0.31 -19.91
C ALA A 78 -11.99 0.25 -20.23
N THR A 79 -11.22 1.26 -19.81
CA THR A 79 -9.80 1.41 -20.15
C THR A 79 -8.88 1.18 -18.94
N LEU A 80 -9.32 1.54 -17.74
CA LEU A 80 -8.47 1.55 -16.53
C LEU A 80 -8.81 0.45 -15.52
N ILE A 81 -10.00 -0.15 -15.59
CA ILE A 81 -10.41 -1.22 -14.68
C ILE A 81 -10.28 -2.57 -15.36
N GLU A 82 -9.34 -3.39 -14.87
CA GLU A 82 -9.22 -4.78 -15.28
C GLU A 82 -10.16 -5.64 -14.44
N THR A 83 -11.00 -6.44 -15.12
CA THR A 83 -11.91 -7.39 -14.47
C THR A 83 -11.43 -8.81 -14.74
N LYS A 84 -11.17 -9.57 -13.67
CA LYS A 84 -10.73 -10.97 -13.77
C LYS A 84 -11.63 -11.86 -12.92
N THR A 85 -12.18 -12.89 -13.54
CA THR A 85 -12.91 -13.96 -12.85
C THR A 85 -11.98 -15.16 -12.66
N THR A 86 -11.90 -15.68 -11.44
CA THR A 86 -11.14 -16.91 -11.15
C THR A 86 -12.03 -18.14 -11.28
N THR A 87 -11.40 -19.31 -11.37
CA THR A 87 -12.10 -20.60 -11.44
C THR A 87 -13.01 -20.87 -10.25
N ASP A 88 -12.70 -20.26 -9.11
CA ASP A 88 -13.41 -20.47 -7.85
C ASP A 88 -14.59 -19.51 -7.68
N GLY A 89 -15.00 -18.83 -8.76
CA GLY A 89 -16.14 -17.91 -8.77
C GLY A 89 -15.86 -16.53 -8.19
N ASN A 90 -14.61 -16.21 -7.85
CA ASN A 90 -14.24 -14.87 -7.40
C ASN A 90 -14.05 -13.92 -8.58
N VAL A 91 -14.48 -12.68 -8.44
CA VAL A 91 -14.22 -11.58 -9.36
C VAL A 91 -13.36 -10.53 -8.69
N TYR A 92 -12.41 -10.02 -9.46
CA TYR A 92 -11.51 -8.96 -9.07
C TYR A 92 -11.67 -7.78 -10.00
N PHE A 93 -11.98 -6.62 -9.43
CA PHE A 93 -11.88 -5.33 -10.12
C PHE A 93 -10.57 -4.67 -9.71
N THR A 94 -9.68 -4.45 -10.66
CA THR A 94 -8.33 -3.95 -10.40
C THR A 94 -8.10 -2.62 -11.10
N TYR A 95 -7.76 -1.60 -10.32
CA TYR A 95 -7.19 -0.35 -10.80
C TYR A 95 -5.74 -0.25 -10.32
N LYS A 96 -4.80 -0.08 -11.24
CA LYS A 96 -3.35 -0.12 -10.96
C LYS A 96 -2.75 1.24 -10.59
N GLY A 97 -3.57 2.27 -10.38
CA GLY A 97 -3.10 3.63 -10.11
C GLY A 97 -2.47 4.28 -11.34
N ASN A 98 -3.03 4.01 -12.52
CA ASN A 98 -2.64 4.65 -13.79
C ASN A 98 -3.26 6.05 -13.89
N PRO A 99 -2.60 7.03 -14.52
CA PRO A 99 -3.19 8.36 -14.71
C PRO A 99 -4.58 8.32 -15.34
N LEU A 100 -5.48 9.21 -14.91
CA LEU A 100 -6.86 9.32 -15.37
C LEU A 100 -7.00 10.02 -16.75
N GLY A 101 -5.91 10.07 -17.53
CA GLY A 101 -5.84 10.81 -18.79
C GLY A 101 -5.70 12.31 -18.54
N ASP A 102 -6.54 13.11 -19.22
CA ASP A 102 -6.56 14.57 -19.12
C ASP A 102 -7.37 15.10 -17.92
N ILE A 103 -7.81 14.20 -17.03
CA ILE A 103 -8.59 14.54 -15.84
C ILE A 103 -7.64 14.93 -14.71
N THR A 104 -7.76 16.17 -14.24
CA THR A 104 -7.12 16.65 -13.01
C THR A 104 -8.14 16.64 -11.87
N LEU A 105 -7.84 15.91 -10.81
CA LEU A 105 -8.63 15.82 -9.60
C LEU A 105 -8.48 17.12 -8.79
N PRO A 106 -9.59 17.75 -8.37
CA PRO A 106 -9.53 18.93 -7.52
C PRO A 106 -8.93 18.58 -6.15
N ALA A 107 -8.14 19.48 -5.59
CA ALA A 107 -7.56 19.30 -4.26
C ALA A 107 -8.65 19.31 -3.17
N GLY A 108 -8.53 18.43 -2.18
CA GLY A 108 -9.51 18.29 -1.10
C GLY A 108 -9.66 16.86 -0.59
N PHE A 109 -10.65 16.64 0.29
CA PHE A 109 -10.95 15.34 0.87
C PHE A 109 -12.13 14.67 0.17
N TYR A 110 -11.91 13.44 -0.27
CA TYR A 110 -12.88 12.69 -1.07
C TYR A 110 -12.93 11.22 -0.68
N TYR A 111 -13.98 10.53 -1.13
CA TYR A 111 -14.02 9.07 -1.16
C TYR A 111 -14.58 8.58 -2.49
N VAL A 112 -14.18 7.37 -2.87
CA VAL A 112 -14.63 6.70 -4.09
C VAL A 112 -15.84 5.83 -3.79
N VAL A 113 -16.83 5.88 -4.68
CA VAL A 113 -17.89 4.88 -4.76
C VAL A 113 -17.72 4.09 -6.04
N PHE A 114 -17.51 2.79 -5.89
CA PHE A 114 -17.46 1.84 -7.00
C PHE A 114 -18.72 0.98 -6.96
N THR A 115 -19.38 0.82 -8.10
CA THR A 115 -20.61 0.04 -8.23
C THR A 115 -20.43 -1.03 -9.29
N ALA A 116 -20.85 -2.26 -9.00
CA ALA A 116 -20.93 -3.33 -9.98
C ALA A 116 -22.30 -4.03 -9.91
N ASP A 117 -22.70 -4.65 -11.02
CA ASP A 117 -23.88 -5.53 -11.05
C ASP A 117 -23.49 -6.96 -10.70
N MET A 118 -24.00 -7.40 -9.55
CA MET A 118 -23.82 -8.72 -8.96
C MET A 118 -25.13 -9.55 -9.03
N ALA A 119 -25.92 -9.34 -10.09
CA ALA A 119 -27.24 -9.93 -10.29
C ALA A 119 -27.30 -11.44 -9.98
N ILE A 120 -28.46 -11.87 -9.47
CA ILE A 120 -28.75 -13.29 -9.23
C ILE A 120 -29.29 -13.95 -10.51
N SER A 121 -29.75 -13.16 -11.49
CA SER A 121 -30.19 -13.68 -12.80
C SER A 121 -30.25 -12.58 -13.88
N PRO A 122 -30.21 -12.94 -15.17
CA PRO A 122 -30.36 -11.98 -16.26
C PRO A 122 -31.69 -11.19 -16.15
N GLY A 123 -31.61 -9.85 -16.15
CA GLY A 123 -32.77 -8.96 -16.07
C GLY A 123 -33.20 -8.54 -14.66
N SER A 124 -32.49 -8.95 -13.60
CA SER A 124 -32.68 -8.47 -12.22
C SER A 124 -31.35 -7.99 -11.64
N PRO A 125 -30.90 -6.74 -11.95
CA PRO A 125 -29.60 -6.25 -11.50
C PRO A 125 -29.54 -6.15 -9.98
N LEU A 126 -28.43 -6.59 -9.39
CA LEU A 126 -28.12 -6.38 -7.97
C LEU A 126 -26.91 -5.46 -7.88
N LEU A 127 -27.17 -4.15 -7.80
CA LEU A 127 -26.11 -3.17 -7.69
C LEU A 127 -25.47 -3.24 -6.30
N THR A 128 -24.20 -3.61 -6.28
CA THR A 128 -23.37 -3.61 -5.08
C THR A 128 -22.47 -2.39 -5.09
N ASN A 129 -22.47 -1.64 -3.99
CA ASN A 129 -21.63 -0.47 -3.82
C ASN A 129 -20.49 -0.78 -2.84
N TRP A 130 -19.29 -0.32 -3.19
CA TRP A 130 -18.14 -0.28 -2.31
C TRP A 130 -17.68 1.17 -2.14
N TYR A 131 -17.40 1.53 -0.90
CA TYR A 131 -16.99 2.87 -0.48
C TYR A 131 -15.53 2.81 -0.07
N SER A 132 -14.64 3.55 -0.72
CA SER A 132 -13.23 3.58 -0.31
C SER A 132 -13.05 4.26 1.04
N GLU A 133 -11.88 4.14 1.64
CA GLU A 133 -11.46 5.07 2.70
C GLU A 133 -11.23 6.48 2.13
N VAL A 134 -11.11 7.48 3.01
CA VAL A 134 -10.91 8.87 2.61
C VAL A 134 -9.54 9.09 1.98
N LEU A 135 -9.53 9.82 0.86
CA LEU A 135 -8.37 10.32 0.15
C LEU A 135 -8.23 11.83 0.40
N GLU A 136 -7.00 12.31 0.47
CA GLU A 136 -6.66 13.74 0.37
C GLU A 136 -5.95 13.95 -0.97
N ILE A 137 -6.64 14.60 -1.91
CA ILE A 137 -6.04 14.98 -3.20
C ILE A 137 -5.15 16.20 -2.97
N LYS A 138 -3.84 16.03 -3.17
CA LYS A 138 -2.83 17.10 -3.00
C LYS A 138 -1.57 16.81 -3.82
N GLU A 139 -0.65 17.77 -3.81
CA GLU A 139 0.71 17.56 -4.32
C GLU A 139 1.45 16.54 -3.46
N VAL A 140 2.07 15.54 -4.09
CA VAL A 140 2.75 14.42 -3.41
C VAL A 140 4.23 14.30 -3.79
N THR A 141 4.79 15.28 -4.50
CA THR A 141 6.16 15.24 -5.04
C THR A 141 7.22 15.10 -3.95
N ASP A 142 6.98 15.75 -2.80
CA ASP A 142 7.92 15.85 -1.68
C ASP A 142 7.64 14.78 -0.61
N MET A 143 6.73 13.84 -0.88
CA MET A 143 6.33 12.78 0.04
C MET A 143 7.07 11.49 -0.25
N VAL A 144 7.25 10.66 0.78
CA VAL A 144 7.77 9.30 0.61
C VAL A 144 6.68 8.43 -0.02
N LYS A 145 6.92 7.97 -1.25
CA LYS A 145 6.07 6.99 -1.93
C LYS A 145 6.55 5.58 -1.61
N LEU A 146 5.65 4.74 -1.13
CA LEU A 146 5.88 3.31 -0.93
C LEU A 146 5.04 2.51 -1.92
N GLU A 147 5.68 1.53 -2.57
CA GLU A 147 5.03 0.58 -3.45
C GLU A 147 5.41 -0.85 -3.05
N TRP A 148 4.45 -1.76 -2.94
CA TRP A 148 4.74 -3.17 -2.66
C TRP A 148 3.86 -4.12 -3.44
N TRP A 149 4.45 -5.26 -3.77
CA TRP A 149 3.81 -6.33 -4.53
C TRP A 149 4.49 -7.67 -4.28
N ASN A 150 3.85 -8.72 -4.75
CA ASN A 150 4.34 -10.08 -4.62
C ASN A 150 4.47 -10.73 -5.99
N GLU A 151 5.33 -11.74 -6.13
CA GLU A 151 5.45 -12.51 -7.39
C GLU A 151 4.30 -13.50 -7.56
N SER A 152 3.76 -13.96 -6.44
CA SER A 152 2.57 -14.83 -6.38
C SER A 152 1.37 -14.10 -5.80
N ASP A 153 0.16 -14.55 -6.14
CA ASP A 153 -1.05 -14.00 -5.54
C ASP A 153 -1.12 -14.32 -4.04
N ILE A 154 -1.59 -13.36 -3.24
CA ILE A 154 -1.82 -13.52 -1.79
C ILE A 154 -3.23 -13.06 -1.50
N ASP A 155 -4.12 -13.97 -1.11
CA ASP A 155 -5.52 -13.63 -0.84
C ASP A 155 -5.66 -12.45 0.15
N PRO A 156 -6.47 -11.41 -0.16
CA PRO A 156 -7.44 -11.31 -1.25
C PRO A 156 -6.92 -10.52 -2.48
N LEU A 157 -5.61 -10.55 -2.77
CA LEU A 157 -4.97 -9.79 -3.86
C LEU A 157 -4.39 -10.70 -4.95
N LEU A 158 -4.73 -10.39 -6.20
CA LEU A 158 -4.12 -10.93 -7.41
C LEU A 158 -3.00 -10.01 -7.91
N TYR A 159 -1.78 -10.32 -7.52
CA TYR A 159 -0.56 -9.62 -7.94
C TYR A 159 -0.13 -9.96 -9.36
N GLN A 160 -0.48 -11.13 -9.89
CA GLN A 160 -0.17 -11.54 -11.26
C GLN A 160 -0.79 -10.64 -12.35
N THR A 161 -1.75 -9.78 -11.97
CA THR A 161 -2.29 -8.73 -12.85
C THR A 161 -1.31 -7.56 -13.04
N GLY A 162 -0.18 -7.53 -12.32
CA GLY A 162 0.71 -6.37 -12.24
C GLY A 162 0.23 -5.31 -11.25
N TYR A 163 -0.76 -5.64 -10.40
CA TYR A 163 -1.19 -4.80 -9.30
C TYR A 163 -0.05 -4.56 -8.31
N LYS A 164 0.01 -3.34 -7.78
CA LYS A 164 0.90 -2.96 -6.69
C LYS A 164 0.11 -2.09 -5.73
N ASN A 165 0.28 -2.33 -4.44
CA ASN A 165 -0.18 -1.36 -3.45
C ASN A 165 0.73 -0.13 -3.55
N ARG A 166 0.15 1.06 -3.43
CA ARG A 166 0.88 2.33 -3.44
C ARG A 166 0.26 3.29 -2.44
N ILE A 167 1.11 3.93 -1.64
CA ILE A 167 0.74 5.05 -0.76
C ILE A 167 1.80 6.14 -0.81
N TYR A 168 1.43 7.32 -0.35
CA TYR A 168 2.31 8.46 -0.13
C TYR A 168 2.21 8.84 1.35
N LEU A 169 3.36 9.05 1.98
CA LEU A 169 3.47 9.34 3.40
C LEU A 169 4.18 10.69 3.60
N ASP A 170 3.60 11.52 4.47
CA ASP A 170 4.19 12.81 4.85
C ASP A 170 5.29 12.58 5.89
N THR A 171 6.44 12.12 5.39
CA THR A 171 7.60 11.73 6.19
C THR A 171 8.85 11.81 5.31
N TYR A 172 10.02 11.59 5.90
CA TYR A 172 11.29 11.58 5.21
C TYR A 172 12.18 10.45 5.70
N THR A 173 13.08 9.97 4.85
CA THR A 173 14.02 8.91 5.22
C THR A 173 15.22 9.46 5.99
N GLU A 174 15.54 8.85 7.12
CA GLU A 174 16.73 9.11 7.90
C GLU A 174 17.75 7.97 7.73
N ALA A 175 19.03 8.30 7.58
CA ALA A 175 20.11 7.33 7.68
C ALA A 175 20.41 7.03 9.16
N MET A 176 20.45 5.74 9.51
CA MET A 176 20.90 5.29 10.83
C MET A 176 22.43 5.17 10.86
N PRO A 177 23.06 5.27 12.05
CA PRO A 177 24.49 5.01 12.18
C PRO A 177 24.88 3.65 11.61
N PRO A 178 26.04 3.54 10.93
CA PRO A 178 26.47 2.31 10.29
C PRO A 178 26.63 1.19 11.32
N ASN A 179 26.04 0.03 11.04
CA ASN A 179 26.16 -1.15 11.88
C ASN A 179 27.28 -2.06 11.35
N LEU A 180 28.27 -2.38 12.19
CA LEU A 180 29.34 -3.31 11.86
C LEU A 180 28.95 -4.72 12.33
N ILE A 181 28.63 -5.59 11.38
CA ILE A 181 28.39 -7.00 11.62
C ILE A 181 29.71 -7.75 11.45
N GLN A 182 30.12 -8.49 12.48
CA GLN A 182 31.29 -9.36 12.45
C GLN A 182 30.84 -10.82 12.57
N GLU A 183 31.27 -11.66 11.64
CA GLU A 183 31.13 -13.12 11.74
C GLU A 183 32.53 -13.71 11.94
N GLY A 184 32.65 -14.72 12.79
CA GLY A 184 33.93 -15.27 13.21
C GLY A 184 33.75 -16.46 14.15
N GLU A 185 34.87 -17.10 14.46
CA GLU A 185 34.92 -18.20 15.43
C GLU A 185 35.82 -17.81 16.59
N ASN A 186 35.56 -18.37 17.77
CA ASN A 186 36.50 -18.26 18.87
C ASN A 186 37.69 -19.19 18.59
N ASN A 187 38.90 -18.67 18.70
CA ASN A 187 40.11 -19.50 18.62
C ASN A 187 40.20 -20.44 19.84
N GLY A 188 41.20 -21.32 19.85
CA GLY A 188 41.43 -22.26 20.96
C GLY A 188 41.74 -21.60 22.31
N GLU A 189 41.94 -20.29 22.35
CA GLU A 189 42.17 -19.48 23.55
C GLU A 189 40.92 -18.70 23.99
N GLY A 190 39.79 -18.86 23.26
CA GLY A 190 38.52 -18.20 23.55
C GLY A 190 38.40 -16.78 23.03
N GLU A 191 39.37 -16.28 22.27
CA GLU A 191 39.30 -14.96 21.63
C GLU A 191 38.53 -15.05 20.31
N PHE A 192 37.59 -14.12 20.11
CA PHE A 192 36.81 -14.03 18.88
C PHE A 192 37.70 -13.52 17.74
N VAL A 193 37.91 -14.36 16.73
CA VAL A 193 38.64 -14.00 15.51
C VAL A 193 37.63 -13.75 14.39
N PRO A 194 37.40 -12.49 13.98
CA PRO A 194 36.44 -12.17 12.93
C PRO A 194 36.98 -12.61 11.56
N SER A 195 36.27 -13.53 10.92
CA SER A 195 36.55 -14.00 9.55
C SER A 195 35.92 -13.11 8.48
N PHE A 196 34.87 -12.37 8.84
CA PHE A 196 34.11 -11.51 7.94
C PHE A 196 33.66 -10.22 8.66
N HIS A 197 33.77 -9.10 7.95
CA HIS A 197 33.27 -7.80 8.41
C HIS A 197 32.33 -7.23 7.35
N ARG A 198 31.11 -6.88 7.75
CA ARG A 198 30.14 -6.20 6.89
C ARG A 198 29.66 -4.93 7.57
N VAL A 199 29.87 -3.80 6.89
CA VAL A 199 29.25 -2.53 7.28
C VAL A 199 27.90 -2.45 6.58
N VAL A 200 26.86 -2.22 7.37
CA VAL A 200 25.50 -2.09 6.89
C VAL A 200 24.99 -0.69 7.17
N TYR A 201 24.54 0.00 6.12
CA TYR A 201 23.79 1.24 6.24
C TYR A 201 22.31 0.90 6.32
N LYS A 202 21.69 1.26 7.44
CA LYS A 202 20.25 1.14 7.64
C LYS A 202 19.61 2.50 7.51
N HIS A 203 18.36 2.50 7.08
CA HIS A 203 17.52 3.67 6.97
C HIS A 203 16.26 3.46 7.80
N LYS A 204 15.64 4.56 8.21
CA LYS A 204 14.35 4.53 8.88
C LYS A 204 13.49 5.71 8.49
N PHE A 205 12.18 5.57 8.61
CA PHE A 205 11.26 6.69 8.70
C PHE A 205 10.13 6.33 9.67
N GLU A 206 9.41 7.36 10.12
CA GLU A 206 8.26 7.24 10.99
C GLU A 206 7.08 7.98 10.38
N ALA A 207 5.94 7.33 10.29
CA ALA A 207 4.71 7.93 9.76
C ALA A 207 3.62 7.89 10.84
N PHE A 208 2.90 9.02 10.99
CA PHE A 208 1.75 9.11 11.87
C PHE A 208 0.48 8.80 11.09
N ILE A 209 -0.13 7.65 11.37
CA ILE A 209 -1.15 7.05 10.49
C ILE A 209 -2.23 6.29 11.27
N PRO A 210 -3.44 6.14 10.70
CA PRO A 210 -4.52 5.40 11.32
C PRO A 210 -4.24 3.90 11.43
N ASP A 211 -4.93 3.24 12.36
CA ASP A 211 -4.78 1.82 12.68
C ASP A 211 -4.90 0.89 11.48
N TYR A 212 -5.87 1.11 10.58
CA TYR A 212 -6.06 0.27 9.40
C TYR A 212 -4.83 0.33 8.46
N LEU A 213 -4.17 1.48 8.38
CA LEU A 213 -2.96 1.64 7.58
C LEU A 213 -1.76 1.06 8.30
N GLN A 214 -1.70 1.15 9.64
CA GLN A 214 -0.68 0.46 10.43
C GLN A 214 -0.76 -1.05 10.24
N ASP A 215 -1.98 -1.62 10.23
CA ASP A 215 -2.17 -3.05 9.98
C ASP A 215 -1.74 -3.44 8.56
N ALA A 216 -2.03 -2.63 7.54
CA ALA A 216 -1.54 -2.86 6.19
C ALA A 216 -0.01 -2.76 6.09
N MET A 217 0.59 -1.78 6.77
CA MET A 217 2.05 -1.61 6.80
C MET A 217 2.75 -2.74 7.57
N ALA A 218 2.14 -3.26 8.63
CA ALA A 218 2.65 -4.42 9.37
C ALA A 218 2.75 -5.69 8.50
N MET A 219 1.98 -5.75 7.40
CA MET A 219 2.02 -6.84 6.43
C MET A 219 3.03 -6.61 5.29
N LEU A 220 3.76 -5.49 5.25
CA LEU A 220 4.81 -5.29 4.23
C LEU A 220 5.84 -6.44 4.18
N PRO A 221 6.35 -6.99 5.31
CA PRO A 221 7.39 -8.01 5.27
C PRO A 221 6.99 -9.35 4.62
N ILE A 222 5.69 -9.61 4.41
CA ILE A 222 5.23 -10.84 3.74
C ILE A 222 5.27 -10.74 2.20
N HIS A 223 5.58 -9.56 1.65
CA HIS A 223 5.65 -9.32 0.22
C HIS A 223 7.08 -9.48 -0.30
N ASP A 224 7.24 -10.07 -1.48
CA ASP A 224 8.53 -10.28 -2.12
C ASP A 224 9.26 -8.96 -2.43
N HIS A 225 8.50 -7.92 -2.79
CA HIS A 225 9.06 -6.65 -3.26
C HIS A 225 8.44 -5.46 -2.54
N VAL A 226 9.29 -4.65 -1.94
CA VAL A 226 8.94 -3.33 -1.39
C VAL A 226 9.88 -2.30 -2.00
N ARG A 227 9.32 -1.23 -2.55
CA ARG A 227 10.04 -0.12 -3.18
C ARG A 227 9.69 1.18 -2.46
N ILE A 228 10.72 1.97 -2.20
CA ILE A 228 10.59 3.34 -1.71
C ILE A 228 10.99 4.31 -2.84
N THR A 229 10.33 5.46 -2.89
CA THR A 229 10.68 6.58 -3.76
C THR A 229 10.57 7.87 -2.97
N GLU A 230 11.60 8.70 -3.03
CA GLU A 230 11.68 9.97 -2.31
C GLU A 230 12.53 10.93 -3.16
N ASN A 231 12.08 12.18 -3.34
CA ASN A 231 12.78 13.20 -4.14
C ASN A 231 13.16 12.75 -5.57
N GLY A 232 12.35 11.87 -6.17
CA GLY A 232 12.58 11.31 -7.51
C GLY A 232 13.52 10.10 -7.55
N ASP A 233 14.27 9.83 -6.49
CA ASP A 233 15.10 8.64 -6.37
C ASP A 233 14.28 7.45 -5.90
N SER A 234 14.53 6.26 -6.47
CA SER A 234 13.79 5.05 -6.14
C SER A 234 14.71 3.87 -5.89
N ALA A 235 14.39 3.07 -4.87
CA ALA A 235 15.19 1.92 -4.46
C ALA A 235 14.31 0.78 -3.95
N LEU A 236 14.78 -0.46 -4.15
CA LEU A 236 14.20 -1.63 -3.50
C LEU A 236 14.71 -1.74 -2.07
N ILE A 237 13.78 -1.97 -1.16
CA ILE A 237 14.05 -2.24 0.24
C ILE A 237 14.47 -3.71 0.39
N TYR A 238 15.54 -3.92 1.14
CA TYR A 238 16.02 -5.22 1.60
C TYR A 238 15.94 -5.27 3.13
N GLN A 239 15.61 -6.43 3.70
CA GLN A 239 15.54 -6.62 5.16
C GLN A 239 14.71 -5.53 5.87
N LEU A 240 13.40 -5.57 5.62
CA LEU A 240 12.44 -4.66 6.23
C LEU A 240 12.02 -5.14 7.62
N LYS A 241 12.03 -4.22 8.58
CA LYS A 241 11.37 -4.37 9.87
C LYS A 241 10.33 -3.26 10.03
N VAL A 242 9.09 -3.65 10.31
CA VAL A 242 7.98 -2.73 10.58
C VAL A 242 7.63 -2.83 12.06
N THR A 243 7.53 -1.68 12.74
CA THR A 243 7.18 -1.58 14.15
C THR A 243 5.99 -0.62 14.28
N PRO A 244 4.74 -1.13 14.24
CA PRO A 244 3.56 -0.33 14.53
C PRO A 244 3.47 -0.05 16.04
N ASP A 245 3.18 1.20 16.39
CA ASP A 245 2.89 1.66 17.73
C ASP A 245 1.48 2.26 17.76
N TYR A 246 0.53 1.46 18.20
CA TYR A 246 -0.88 1.80 18.19
C TYR A 246 -1.18 2.79 19.32
N GLY A 247 -1.52 4.03 18.95
CA GLY A 247 -1.91 5.05 19.91
C GLY A 247 -3.36 4.95 20.36
N GLU A 248 -3.70 5.79 21.35
CA GLU A 248 -5.08 6.01 21.75
C GLU A 248 -5.87 6.68 20.61
N ASN A 249 -7.14 6.32 20.45
CA ASN A 249 -8.00 6.79 19.35
C ASN A 249 -7.56 6.34 17.95
N TYR A 250 -7.07 5.11 17.77
CA TYR A 250 -6.86 4.48 16.46
C TYR A 250 -5.99 5.27 15.47
N ILE A 251 -5.12 6.13 15.98
CA ILE A 251 -4.03 6.79 15.26
C ILE A 251 -2.76 6.54 16.07
N GLY A 252 -1.66 6.27 15.39
CA GLY A 252 -0.39 5.97 16.04
C GLY A 252 0.77 6.13 15.08
N THR A 253 1.92 5.61 15.48
CA THR A 253 3.16 5.78 14.75
C THR A 253 3.59 4.45 14.15
N CYS A 254 3.85 4.42 12.85
CA CYS A 254 4.46 3.25 12.22
C CYS A 254 5.91 3.57 11.87
N ARG A 255 6.85 2.86 12.51
CA ARG A 255 8.29 2.96 12.21
C ARG A 255 8.70 1.86 11.25
N LEU A 256 9.38 2.23 10.17
CA LEU A 256 10.03 1.29 9.26
C LEU A 256 11.55 1.43 9.41
N GLU A 257 12.24 0.30 9.55
CA GLU A 257 13.70 0.20 9.51
C GLU A 257 14.06 -0.75 8.36
N PHE A 258 14.96 -0.34 7.47
CA PHE A 258 15.28 -1.10 6.27
C PHE A 258 16.73 -0.92 5.81
N GLU A 259 17.19 -1.87 5.00
CA GLU A 259 18.42 -1.76 4.22
C GLU A 259 18.06 -1.47 2.76
N LEU A 260 18.93 -0.76 2.05
CA LEU A 260 18.82 -0.63 0.59
C LEU A 260 19.71 -1.69 -0.08
N SER A 261 19.39 -2.06 -1.32
CA SER A 261 20.11 -3.11 -2.06
C SER A 261 21.61 -2.85 -2.25
N ASN A 262 22.07 -1.61 -2.13
CA ASN A 262 23.47 -1.23 -2.34
C ASN A 262 24.34 -1.63 -1.14
N LYS A 263 25.09 -2.74 -1.26
CA LYS A 263 25.99 -3.25 -0.21
C LYS A 263 27.46 -2.96 -0.55
N TYR A 264 28.21 -2.46 0.42
CA TYR A 264 29.67 -2.44 0.37
C TYR A 264 30.21 -3.75 0.99
N MET A 265 30.95 -4.55 0.21
CA MET A 265 31.57 -5.79 0.69
C MET A 265 33.10 -5.67 0.65
N LYS A 266 33.76 -6.00 1.77
CA LYS A 266 35.21 -6.20 1.83
C LYS A 266 35.47 -7.67 2.15
N THR A 267 35.96 -8.43 1.19
CA THR A 267 36.44 -9.80 1.42
C THR A 267 37.90 -9.76 1.86
N SER A 268 38.34 -10.76 2.64
CA SER A 268 39.69 -10.89 3.20
C SER A 268 40.79 -11.17 2.14
N CYS A 269 40.50 -10.97 0.85
CA CYS A 269 41.43 -11.13 -0.26
C CYS A 269 41.93 -9.74 -0.70
N PRO A 270 43.21 -9.54 -1.07
CA PRO A 270 43.76 -8.23 -1.44
C PRO A 270 43.29 -7.80 -2.85
N LYS A 271 41.98 -7.63 -3.03
CA LYS A 271 41.38 -7.00 -4.19
C LYS A 271 40.50 -5.84 -3.73
N ASN A 272 40.61 -4.74 -4.46
CA ASN A 272 39.99 -3.44 -4.18
C ASN A 272 38.50 -3.55 -3.86
N ILE A 273 38.02 -2.64 -3.01
CA ILE A 273 36.60 -2.41 -2.74
C ILE A 273 35.90 -2.16 -4.08
N SER A 274 34.97 -3.04 -4.46
CA SER A 274 34.14 -2.87 -5.67
C SER A 274 32.68 -2.71 -5.27
N LEU A 275 31.99 -1.78 -5.93
CA LEU A 275 30.54 -1.69 -5.91
C LEU A 275 29.97 -2.96 -6.56
N ALA A 276 29.16 -3.71 -5.83
CA ALA A 276 28.35 -4.76 -6.43
C ALA A 276 27.06 -4.10 -6.94
N SER A 277 26.90 -4.09 -8.28
CA SER A 277 25.66 -3.74 -8.96
C SER A 277 24.63 -4.85 -8.82
#